data_AF-A0AA88UEN8-F1
#
_entry.id   AF-A0AA88UEN8-F1
#
_cell.length_a   1.000
_cell.length_b   1.000
_cell.length_c   1.000
_cell.angle_alpha   90.00
_cell.angle_beta   90.00
_cell.angle_gamma   90.00
#
_symmetry.space_group_name_H-M   'P 1'
#
loop_
_entity.id
_entity.type
_entity.pdbx_description
1 polymer ?
#
loop_
_entity_poly.entity_id
_entity_poly.type
_entity_poly.pdbx_seq_one_letter_code
_entity_poly.pdbx_strand_id
1 'polypeptide(L)'
;MEEAKKNMYAFSTTTYTGFQCTVSEETSEKFKGLPGVLWVLPDSYIDVKNKDYGGDKYINGEIIPCKYPTYQPKQRKQSKYESKRYVRQRDGPPPERRKQQTSSSAESSSG
;
A
#
# COMPACT_ATOMS: atom_id res chain seq x y z
N MET A 1 9.86 24.94 3.76
CA MET A 1 9.37 24.27 2.52
C MET A 1 10.46 24.17 1.47
N GLU A 2 11.20 25.25 1.22
CA GLU A 2 12.30 25.27 0.22
C GLU A 2 13.39 24.24 0.54
N GLU A 3 13.73 24.08 1.82
CA GLU A 3 14.74 23.11 2.26
C GLU A 3 14.33 21.66 1.96
N ALA A 4 13.05 21.32 2.16
CA ALA A 4 12.54 19.98 1.88
C ALA A 4 12.61 19.65 0.37
N LYS A 5 12.28 20.63 -0.49
CA LYS A 5 12.40 20.48 -1.94
C LYS A 5 13.87 20.35 -2.38
N LYS A 6 14.78 21.05 -1.71
CA LYS A 6 16.21 20.98 -2.01
C LYS A 6 16.84 19.66 -1.59
N ASN A 7 16.38 19.09 -0.47
CA ASN A 7 16.95 17.86 0.09
C ASN A 7 16.38 16.58 -0.58
N MET A 8 15.19 16.66 -1.16
CA MET A 8 14.63 15.55 -1.94
C MET A 8 15.35 15.46 -3.28
N TYR A 9 15.87 14.27 -3.62
CA TYR A 9 16.59 14.06 -4.88
C TYR A 9 15.92 13.04 -5.80
N ALA A 10 15.07 12.17 -5.27
CA ALA A 10 14.32 11.20 -6.06
C ALA A 10 13.05 10.76 -5.33
N PHE A 11 12.09 10.23 -6.07
CA PHE A 11 10.87 9.65 -5.52
C PHE A 11 10.26 8.63 -6.50
N SER A 12 9.25 7.88 -6.03
CA SER A 12 8.43 7.06 -6.91
C SER A 12 6.98 7.11 -6.50
N THR A 13 6.10 6.97 -7.49
CA THR A 13 4.65 6.82 -7.32
C THR A 13 4.13 5.54 -7.95
N THR A 14 5.03 4.68 -8.45
CA THR A 14 4.70 3.47 -9.21
C THR A 14 5.28 2.23 -8.56
N THR A 15 6.61 2.05 -8.62
CA THR A 15 7.31 0.89 -8.01
C THR A 15 7.12 0.82 -6.51
N TYR A 16 7.19 1.98 -5.87
CA TYR A 16 6.93 2.19 -4.46
C TYR A 16 6.31 3.59 -4.31
N THR A 17 5.60 3.83 -3.21
CA THR A 17 5.04 5.14 -2.91
C THR A 17 5.86 5.78 -1.79
N GLY A 18 6.84 6.59 -2.17
CA GLY A 18 7.79 7.17 -1.23
C GLY A 18 8.78 8.12 -1.90
N PHE A 19 9.66 8.71 -1.11
CA PHE A 19 10.67 9.67 -1.55
C PHE A 19 12.01 9.40 -0.88
N GLN A 20 13.07 9.86 -1.53
CA GLN A 20 14.45 9.76 -1.13
C GLN A 20 14.99 11.17 -0.90
N CYS A 21 15.67 11.39 0.23
CA CYS A 21 16.19 12.71 0.60
C CYS A 21 17.53 12.61 1.33
N THR A 22 18.34 13.66 1.22
CA THR A 22 19.60 13.78 1.96
C THR A 22 19.34 14.41 3.32
N VAL A 23 19.35 13.59 4.37
CA VAL A 23 19.15 14.02 5.75
C VAL A 23 20.13 13.30 6.68
N SER A 24 20.40 13.88 7.85
CA SER A 24 21.16 13.20 8.90
C SER A 24 20.35 12.05 9.51
N GLU A 25 21.05 11.08 10.09
CA GLU A 25 20.43 9.93 10.76
C GLU A 25 19.46 10.36 11.87
N GLU A 26 19.85 11.32 12.71
CA GLU A 26 19.00 11.89 13.76
C GLU A 26 17.68 12.48 13.23
N THR A 27 17.71 13.06 12.03
CA THR A 27 16.52 13.61 11.39
C THR A 27 15.68 12.49 10.78
N SER A 28 16.31 11.45 10.23
CA SER A 28 15.63 10.28 9.67
C SER A 28 14.75 9.57 10.72
N GLU A 29 15.20 9.50 11.98
CA GLU A 29 14.45 8.84 13.04
C GLU A 29 13.14 9.54 13.39
N LYS A 30 13.10 10.87 13.25
CA LYS A 30 11.89 11.67 13.49
C LYS A 30 10.75 11.30 12.54
N PHE A 31 11.06 10.76 11.36
CA PHE A 31 10.03 10.33 10.40
C PHE A 31 9.31 9.04 10.83
N LYS A 32 9.94 8.17 11.62
CA LYS A 32 9.35 6.87 12.04
C LYS A 32 8.05 7.04 12.83
N GLY A 33 7.86 8.18 13.50
CA GLY A 33 6.67 8.48 14.29
C GLY A 33 5.57 9.26 13.56
N LEU A 34 5.79 9.63 12.29
CA LEU A 34 4.83 10.46 11.55
C LEU A 34 3.73 9.61 10.91
N PRO A 35 2.46 10.09 10.93
CA PRO A 35 1.37 9.38 10.27
C PRO A 35 1.62 9.27 8.76
N GLY A 36 1.46 8.06 8.22
CA GLY A 36 1.67 7.78 6.79
C GLY A 36 3.08 7.31 6.43
N VAL A 37 4.05 7.39 7.35
CA VAL A 37 5.38 6.80 7.14
C VAL A 37 5.34 5.33 7.54
N LEU A 38 5.61 4.45 6.57
CA LEU A 38 5.64 3.00 6.82
C LEU A 38 7.07 2.50 7.10
N TRP A 39 8.05 3.00 6.34
CA TRP A 39 9.45 2.58 6.43
C TRP A 39 10.38 3.78 6.35
N VAL A 40 11.45 3.75 7.14
CA VAL A 40 12.61 4.65 7.03
C VAL A 40 13.83 3.77 6.91
N LEU A 41 14.44 3.77 5.73
CA LEU A 41 15.55 2.87 5.37
C LEU A 41 16.70 3.69 4.79
N PRO A 42 17.96 3.28 5.02
CA PRO A 42 19.11 3.86 4.34
C PRO A 42 19.04 3.54 2.84
N ASP A 43 19.26 4.55 2.00
CA ASP A 43 19.19 4.39 0.56
C ASP A 43 20.48 3.78 -0.02
N SER A 44 20.36 3.14 -1.18
CA SER A 44 21.46 2.45 -1.85
C SER A 44 21.41 2.63 -3.36
N TYR A 45 22.56 2.49 -4.02
CA TYR A 45 22.62 2.61 -5.46
C TYR A 45 21.96 1.43 -6.15
N ILE A 46 21.04 1.70 -7.08
CA ILE A 46 20.56 0.70 -8.05
C ILE A 46 21.64 0.43 -9.10
N ASP A 47 22.41 1.46 -9.46
CA ASP A 47 23.56 1.35 -10.35
C ASP A 47 24.80 2.02 -9.73
N VAL A 48 25.71 1.18 -9.24
CA VAL A 48 26.95 1.60 -8.59
C VAL A 48 27.88 2.35 -9.55
N LYS A 49 27.86 2.02 -10.85
CA LYS A 49 28.77 2.65 -11.83
C LYS A 49 28.41 4.10 -12.08
N ASN A 50 27.11 4.35 -12.27
CA ASN A 50 26.58 5.70 -12.51
C ASN A 50 26.19 6.44 -11.22
N LYS A 51 26.40 5.82 -10.05
CA LYS A 51 25.97 6.33 -8.73
C LYS A 51 24.50 6.76 -8.75
N ASP A 52 23.67 5.93 -9.35
CA ASP A 52 22.24 6.20 -9.47
C ASP A 52 21.49 5.50 -8.33
N TYR A 53 20.68 6.26 -7.60
CA TYR A 53 19.79 5.76 -6.54
C TYR A 53 18.46 5.23 -7.11
N GLY A 54 18.21 5.45 -8.41
CA GLY A 54 16.94 5.09 -9.04
C GLY A 54 15.82 6.06 -8.67
N GLY A 55 14.59 5.65 -8.97
CA GLY A 55 13.43 6.55 -8.85
C GLY A 55 13.42 7.66 -9.89
N ASP A 56 12.34 8.45 -9.87
CA ASP A 56 12.21 9.67 -10.66
C ASP A 56 13.01 10.77 -9.98
N LYS A 57 13.98 11.36 -10.67
CA LYS A 57 14.87 12.37 -10.09
C LYS A 57 14.11 13.66 -9.90
N TYR A 58 14.34 14.30 -8.75
CA TYR A 58 13.78 15.59 -8.41
C TYR A 58 14.91 16.60 -8.26
N ILE A 59 14.91 17.63 -9.10
CA ILE A 59 15.90 18.70 -9.06
C ILE A 59 15.16 20.03 -8.95
N ASN A 60 15.03 20.54 -7.71
CA ASN A 60 14.44 21.85 -7.41
C ASN A 60 13.06 22.12 -8.06
N GLY A 61 12.24 21.09 -8.26
CA GLY A 61 10.92 21.21 -8.90
C GLY A 61 10.82 20.61 -10.29
N GLU A 62 11.95 20.34 -10.94
CA GLU A 62 11.98 19.59 -12.19
C GLU A 62 12.03 18.08 -11.92
N ILE A 63 11.19 17.32 -12.63
CA ILE A 63 11.07 15.87 -12.49
C ILE A 63 11.64 15.21 -13.74
N ILE A 64 12.68 14.39 -13.57
CA ILE A 64 13.28 13.60 -14.64
C ILE A 64 12.90 12.13 -14.42
N PRO A 65 12.08 11.53 -15.31
CA PRO A 65 11.64 10.16 -15.18
C PRO A 65 12.80 9.16 -15.05
N CYS A 66 12.59 8.12 -14.25
CA CYS A 66 13.53 7.02 -14.05
C CYS A 66 13.84 6.32 -15.38
N LYS A 67 15.13 6.01 -15.61
CA LYS A 67 15.57 5.26 -16.80
C LYS A 67 15.26 3.77 -16.73
N TYR A 68 15.09 3.23 -15.53
CA TYR A 68 14.91 1.80 -15.31
C TYR A 68 13.43 1.44 -15.45
N PRO A 69 13.10 0.43 -16.27
CA PRO A 69 11.72 0.02 -16.45
C PRO A 69 11.15 -0.51 -15.12
N THR A 70 9.94 -0.07 -14.78
CA THR A 70 9.14 -0.67 -13.72
C THR A 70 8.84 -2.12 -14.07
N TYR A 71 8.94 -3.01 -13.07
CA TYR A 71 8.51 -4.40 -13.24
C TYR A 71 7.01 -4.41 -13.57
N GLN A 72 6.68 -4.75 -14.82
CA GLN A 72 5.30 -4.97 -15.22
C GLN A 72 4.96 -6.43 -14.92
N PRO A 73 3.99 -6.72 -14.02
CA PRO A 73 3.55 -8.09 -13.81
C PRO A 73 3.04 -8.63 -15.14
N LYS A 74 3.67 -9.70 -15.64
CA LYS A 74 3.19 -10.38 -16.85
C LYS A 74 1.72 -10.72 -16.62
N GLN A 75 0.86 -10.36 -17.57
CA GLN A 75 -0.54 -10.73 -17.51
C GLN A 75 -0.62 -12.23 -17.28
N ARG A 76 -1.26 -12.63 -16.17
CA ARG A 76 -1.50 -14.03 -15.86
C ARG A 76 -2.29 -14.57 -17.04
N LYS A 77 -1.64 -15.35 -17.91
CA LYS A 77 -2.37 -16.16 -18.90
C LYS A 77 -3.34 -16.96 -18.06
N GLN A 78 -4.63 -16.65 -18.13
CA GLN A 78 -5.65 -17.54 -17.59
C GLN A 78 -5.38 -18.87 -18.28
N SER A 79 -4.84 -19.83 -17.53
CA SER A 79 -4.82 -21.19 -18.02
C SER A 79 -6.26 -21.49 -18.41
N LYS A 80 -6.47 -21.97 -19.64
CA LYS A 80 -7.77 -22.42 -20.18
C LYS A 80 -8.41 -23.55 -19.36
N TYR A 81 -7.86 -23.82 -18.19
CA TYR A 81 -8.12 -24.90 -17.26
C TYR A 81 -8.33 -24.25 -15.89
N GLU A 82 -9.39 -23.45 -15.75
CA GLU A 82 -9.98 -23.16 -14.44
C GLU A 82 -10.73 -24.43 -14.00
N SER A 83 -9.98 -25.53 -13.83
CA SER A 83 -10.57 -26.81 -13.45
C SER A 83 -10.93 -26.74 -11.98
N LYS A 84 -12.23 -26.60 -11.74
CA LYS A 84 -12.93 -26.98 -10.52
C LYS A 84 -12.40 -26.28 -9.26
N ARG A 85 -12.83 -25.03 -9.04
CA ARG A 85 -12.87 -24.48 -7.69
C ARG A 85 -13.61 -25.49 -6.81
N TYR A 86 -12.95 -25.97 -5.76
CA TYR A 86 -13.53 -26.86 -4.77
C TYR A 86 -14.65 -26.08 -4.07
N VAL A 87 -15.90 -26.27 -4.50
CA VAL A 87 -17.06 -25.77 -3.77
C VAL A 87 -17.17 -26.67 -2.53
N ARG A 88 -16.85 -26.13 -1.35
CA ARG A 88 -17.21 -26.78 -0.09
C ARG A 88 -18.73 -26.71 0.04
N GLN A 89 -19.46 -27.57 -0.68
CA GLN A 89 -20.84 -27.84 -0.34
C GLN A 89 -20.81 -28.48 1.04
N ARG A 90 -21.48 -27.84 2.00
CA ARG A 90 -21.68 -28.41 3.32
C ARG A 90 -22.75 -29.48 3.13
N ASP A 91 -22.36 -30.76 3.12
CA ASP A 91 -23.28 -31.91 3.05
C ASP A 91 -24.06 -32.05 4.36
N GLY A 92 -24.91 -31.07 4.67
CA GLY A 92 -25.71 -31.04 5.88
C GLY A 92 -27.04 -30.36 5.63
N PRO A 93 -28.13 -30.87 6.24
CA PRO A 93 -29.45 -30.25 6.09
C PRO A 93 -29.40 -28.78 6.53
N PRO A 94 -30.19 -27.89 5.88
CA PRO A 94 -30.21 -26.48 6.23
C PRO A 94 -30.53 -26.28 7.72
N PRO A 95 -29.84 -25.38 8.42
CA PRO A 95 -30.17 -25.10 9.82
C PRO A 95 -31.59 -24.55 9.89
N GLU A 96 -32.40 -25.18 10.73
CA GLU A 96 -33.80 -24.82 10.92
C GLU A 96 -33.88 -23.40 11.50
N ARG A 97 -34.46 -22.48 10.72
CA ARG A 97 -34.70 -21.10 11.13
C ARG A 97 -35.65 -21.10 12.32
N ARG A 98 -35.09 -21.04 13.53
CA ARG A 98 -35.84 -20.77 14.76
C ARG A 98 -36.55 -19.42 14.60
N LYS A 99 -37.85 -19.44 14.32
CA LYS A 99 -38.70 -18.24 14.29
C LYS A 99 -38.58 -17.55 15.65
N GLN A 100 -38.07 -16.32 15.65
CA GLN A 100 -38.11 -15.44 16.82
C GLN A 100 -39.59 -15.15 17.11
N GLN A 101 -40.09 -15.64 18.25
CA GLN A 101 -41.34 -15.15 18.82
C GLN A 101 -41.12 -13.68 19.20
N THR A 102 -41.77 -12.78 18.48
CA THR A 102 -41.91 -11.38 18.86
C THR A 102 -42.85 -11.32 20.06
N SER A 103 -42.32 -11.29 21.28
CA SER A 103 -43.07 -10.82 22.43
C SER A 103 -43.16 -9.30 22.33
N SER A 104 -44.34 -8.82 21.96
CA SER A 104 -44.73 -7.41 21.99
C SER A 104 -44.61 -6.88 23.42
N SER A 105 -43.58 -6.09 23.68
CA SER A 105 -43.52 -5.17 24.83
C SER A 105 -44.44 -3.99 24.50
N ALA A 106 -45.68 -4.03 25.00
CA ALA A 106 -46.52 -2.83 25.08
C ALA A 106 -46.39 -2.28 26.50
N GLU A 107 -45.50 -1.32 26.69
CA GLU A 107 -45.63 -0.34 27.76
C GLU A 107 -46.77 0.62 27.41
N SER A 108 -47.68 0.88 28.36
CA SER A 108 -47.97 2.23 28.86
C SER A 108 -49.17 2.25 29.83
N SER A 109 -48.86 2.67 31.06
CA SER A 109 -49.62 3.51 32.00
C SER A 109 -51.03 3.99 31.61
N SER A 110 -52.01 3.80 32.51
CA SER A 110 -52.82 4.89 33.13
C SER A 110 -54.07 4.34 33.85
N GLY A 111 -54.33 4.77 35.08
CA GLY A 111 -55.59 4.54 35.82
C GLY A 111 -55.40 4.33 37.31
#